data_AF-A0A182AK55-F1
#
_entry.id   AF-A0A182AK55-F1
#
_cell.length_a   1.000
_cell.length_b   1.000
_cell.length_c   1.000
_cell.angle_alpha   90.00
_cell.angle_beta   90.00
_cell.angle_gamma   90.00
#
_symmetry.space_group_name_H-M   'P 1'
#
loop_
_entity.id
_entity.type
_entity.pdbx_description
1 polymer ?
#
loop_
_entity_poly.entity_id
_entity_poly.type
_entity_poly.pdbx_seq_one_letter_code
_entity_poly.pdbx_strand_id
1 'polypeptide(L)'
;MVGLGVCAMTPSSLASPVFAPSHSFGAAIPANLPDEAPSPGENANGEFQNKLGAKALLNALLSGRYVICFRHAMTVRDYADQVDPNLSLGDCATQRKLSKESIQEPRDIGAAFTNKGITDSTVITSEYCRAWQTANLAFGRVDDKHSRLNFLPYEDYTDDLVALTTRQVTPLVTTPPPPGHRLRGQARRP
;
A
#
# COMPACT_ATOMS: atom_id res chain seq x y z
N MET A 1 -0.80 2.58 -14.15
CA MET A 1 -0.70 2.66 -12.68
C MET A 1 -1.80 1.79 -12.05
N VAL A 2 -1.48 0.57 -11.59
CA VAL A 2 -2.49 -0.34 -11.03
C VAL A 2 -2.50 -0.24 -9.50
N GLY A 3 -3.42 0.57 -8.96
CA GLY A 3 -4.02 0.48 -7.62
C GLY A 3 -3.10 0.66 -6.40
N LEU A 4 -3.15 1.84 -5.78
CA LEU A 4 -2.87 1.94 -4.34
C LEU A 4 -3.88 1.04 -3.59
N GLY A 5 -3.39 0.14 -2.73
CA GLY A 5 -4.24 -0.79 -2.00
C GLY A 5 -4.30 -0.49 -0.51
N VAL A 6 -3.22 0.04 0.04
CA VAL A 6 -3.06 0.26 1.48
C VAL A 6 -2.39 1.61 1.71
N CYS A 7 -2.94 2.42 2.61
CA CYS A 7 -2.33 3.64 3.10
C CYS A 7 -2.21 3.57 4.63
N ALA A 8 -0.98 3.71 5.13
CA ALA A 8 -0.63 3.77 6.55
C ALA A 8 -0.25 5.21 6.93
N MET A 9 -0.92 5.79 7.92
CA MET A 9 -0.63 7.16 8.40
C MET A 9 0.18 7.11 9.69
N THR A 10 1.41 7.64 9.70
CA THR A 10 2.30 7.55 10.87
C THR A 10 1.95 8.61 11.92
N PRO A 11 1.75 8.23 13.20
CA PRO A 11 1.61 9.19 14.28
C PRO A 11 2.97 9.80 14.64
N SER A 12 2.98 11.03 15.15
CA SER A 12 4.18 11.59 15.78
C SER A 12 4.42 10.90 17.11
N SER A 13 5.55 10.20 17.26
CA SER A 13 6.01 9.71 18.57
C SER A 13 7.52 9.76 18.67
N LEU A 14 8.00 10.38 19.75
CA LEU A 14 9.40 10.43 20.16
C LEU A 14 9.81 9.04 20.69
N ALA A 15 10.05 8.08 19.80
CA ALA A 15 10.65 6.81 20.17
C ALA A 15 12.02 6.68 19.49
N SER A 16 13.06 6.62 20.31
CA SER A 16 14.46 6.47 19.89
C SER A 16 14.67 5.16 19.10
N PRO A 17 15.37 5.19 17.96
CA PRO A 17 15.59 3.98 17.17
C PRO A 17 16.65 3.07 17.80
N VAL A 18 16.30 1.80 18.01
CA VAL A 18 17.27 0.71 18.20
C VAL A 18 17.70 0.24 16.81
N PHE A 19 19.01 0.21 16.58
CA PHE A 19 19.63 -0.10 15.29
C PHE A 19 19.84 -1.61 15.14
N ALA A 20 19.40 -2.19 14.01
CA ALA A 20 19.75 -3.55 13.60
C ALA A 20 20.18 -3.56 12.11
N PRO A 21 21.17 -4.38 11.72
CA PRO A 21 21.81 -4.30 10.41
C PRO A 21 20.92 -4.87 9.29
N SER A 22 21.08 -4.28 8.10
CA SER A 22 20.38 -4.60 6.85
C SER A 22 21.10 -5.70 6.07
N HIS A 23 20.35 -6.71 5.62
CA HIS A 23 20.78 -7.63 4.57
C HIS A 23 20.25 -7.14 3.22
N SER A 24 21.14 -7.13 2.22
CA SER A 24 20.80 -6.86 0.82
C SER A 24 20.27 -8.14 0.17
N PHE A 25 19.10 -8.08 -0.48
CA PHE A 25 18.63 -9.13 -1.37
C PHE A 25 18.64 -8.60 -2.81
N GLY A 26 19.54 -9.13 -3.62
CA GLY A 26 19.47 -9.09 -5.07
C GLY A 26 18.98 -10.45 -5.57
N ALA A 27 17.86 -10.47 -6.28
CA ALA A 27 17.45 -11.61 -7.08
C ALA A 27 17.27 -11.11 -8.52
N ALA A 28 18.06 -11.69 -9.43
CA ALA A 28 17.98 -11.40 -10.86
C ALA A 28 16.76 -12.11 -11.47
N ILE A 29 15.99 -11.37 -12.27
CA ILE A 29 14.89 -11.90 -13.08
C ILE A 29 15.48 -12.42 -14.41
N PRO A 30 15.11 -13.62 -14.90
CA PRO A 30 15.61 -14.14 -16.16
C PRO A 30 15.02 -13.38 -17.36
N ALA A 31 15.90 -12.98 -18.28
CA ALA A 31 15.60 -12.27 -19.51
C ALA A 31 15.15 -13.25 -20.61
N ASN A 32 13.86 -13.26 -20.95
CA ASN A 32 13.36 -13.52 -22.30
C ASN A 32 11.82 -13.45 -22.34
N LEU A 33 11.31 -12.23 -22.47
CA LEU A 33 10.04 -11.91 -23.13
C LEU A 33 10.37 -10.77 -24.12
N PRO A 34 9.74 -10.70 -25.30
CA PRO A 34 9.97 -9.58 -26.20
C PRO A 34 9.61 -8.27 -25.48
N ASP A 35 10.58 -7.37 -25.34
CA ASP A 35 10.41 -6.09 -24.65
C ASP A 35 9.38 -5.24 -25.40
N GLU A 36 8.15 -5.23 -24.89
CA GLU A 36 7.20 -4.18 -25.23
C GLU A 36 7.78 -2.87 -24.72
N ALA A 37 7.79 -1.83 -25.57
CA ALA A 37 8.37 -0.56 -25.19
C ALA A 37 7.67 -0.04 -23.92
N PRO A 38 8.41 0.35 -22.87
CA PRO A 38 7.82 0.76 -21.61
C PRO A 38 6.79 1.87 -21.84
N SER A 39 5.62 1.71 -21.22
CA SER A 39 4.52 2.66 -21.31
C SER A 39 4.96 4.04 -20.84
N PRO A 40 4.25 5.12 -21.23
CA PRO A 40 4.51 6.47 -20.71
C PRO A 40 4.53 6.53 -19.18
N GLY A 41 3.72 5.71 -18.51
CA GLY A 41 3.69 5.59 -17.05
C GLY A 41 4.90 4.86 -16.45
N GLU A 42 5.47 3.88 -17.15
CA GLU A 42 6.71 3.21 -16.74
C GLU A 42 7.92 4.12 -16.94
N ASN A 43 7.95 4.88 -18.05
CA ASN A 43 8.97 5.90 -18.30
C ASN A 43 8.90 7.05 -17.28
N ALA A 44 7.70 7.43 -16.83
CA ALA A 44 7.53 8.46 -15.80
C ALA A 44 8.20 8.12 -14.47
N ASN A 45 8.40 6.84 -14.16
CA ASN A 45 9.14 6.41 -12.97
C ASN A 45 10.66 6.39 -13.17
N GLY A 46 11.14 6.37 -14.43
CA GLY A 46 12.58 6.31 -14.75
C GLY A 46 13.37 7.54 -14.29
N GLU A 47 12.68 8.68 -14.13
CA GLU A 47 13.27 9.91 -13.60
C GLU A 47 13.00 10.13 -12.10
N PHE A 48 12.37 9.19 -11.41
CA PHE A 48 12.02 9.37 -10.00
C PHE A 48 13.28 9.47 -9.12
N GLN A 49 13.47 10.65 -8.52
CA GLN A 49 14.59 10.90 -7.60
C GLN A 49 14.12 10.89 -6.15
N ASN A 50 14.75 10.04 -5.34
CA ASN A 50 14.56 10.04 -3.90
C ASN A 50 15.03 11.37 -3.31
N LYS A 51 14.09 12.17 -2.78
CA LYS A 51 14.41 13.47 -2.16
C LYS A 51 15.19 13.34 -0.84
N LEU A 52 15.05 12.21 -0.16
CA LEU A 52 15.70 11.92 1.12
C LEU A 52 16.47 10.60 1.04
N GLY A 53 17.68 10.58 1.60
CA GLY A 53 18.41 9.32 1.83
C GLY A 53 17.76 8.47 2.92
N ALA A 54 18.05 7.17 2.95
CA ALA A 54 17.37 6.18 3.81
C ALA A 54 17.29 6.58 5.30
N LYS A 55 18.38 7.06 5.90
CA LYS A 55 18.40 7.49 7.31
C LYS A 55 17.54 8.74 7.55
N ALA A 56 17.62 9.73 6.66
CA ALA A 56 16.83 10.95 6.77
C ALA A 56 15.34 10.66 6.57
N LEU A 57 15.01 9.77 5.62
CA LEU A 57 13.65 9.29 5.40
C LEU A 57 13.11 8.58 6.64
N LEU A 58 13.85 7.63 7.21
CA LEU A 58 13.42 6.93 8.42
C LEU A 58 13.15 7.89 9.59
N ASN A 59 14.07 8.84 9.83
CA ASN A 59 13.89 9.84 10.89
C ASN A 59 12.65 10.72 10.65
N ALA A 60 12.36 11.07 9.39
CA ALA A 60 11.15 11.78 9.03
C ALA A 60 9.90 10.92 9.28
N LEU A 61 9.89 9.66 8.86
CA LEU A 61 8.75 8.77 9.10
C LEU A 61 8.46 8.60 10.60
N LEU A 62 9.50 8.52 11.43
CA LEU A 62 9.42 8.44 12.89
C LEU A 62 8.92 9.74 13.55
N SER A 63 9.16 10.91 12.95
CA SER A 63 8.59 12.17 13.45
C SER A 63 7.08 12.29 13.19
N GLY A 64 6.52 11.33 12.43
CA GLY A 64 5.09 11.24 12.14
C GLY A 64 4.63 12.22 11.05
N ARG A 65 3.31 12.32 10.86
CA ARG A 65 2.66 13.21 9.86
C ARG A 65 2.91 12.81 8.41
N TYR A 66 3.25 11.54 8.16
CA TYR A 66 3.39 11.00 6.81
C TYR A 66 2.26 10.03 6.48
N VAL A 67 1.87 10.03 5.22
CA VAL A 67 1.02 8.99 4.63
C VAL A 67 1.93 8.10 3.78
N ILE A 68 1.99 6.81 4.12
CA ILE A 68 2.72 5.79 3.37
C ILE A 68 1.69 4.97 2.61
N CYS A 69 1.67 5.07 1.28
CA CYS A 69 0.76 4.27 0.47
C CYS A 69 1.53 3.27 -0.40
N PHE A 70 1.00 2.05 -0.51
CA PHE A 70 1.58 0.99 -1.32
C PHE A 70 0.49 0.11 -1.94
N ARG A 71 0.87 -0.63 -2.99
CA ARG A 71 -0.01 -1.59 -3.65
C ARG A 71 -0.22 -2.82 -2.76
N HIS A 72 -1.35 -3.50 -2.93
CA HIS A 72 -1.57 -4.80 -2.31
C HIS A 72 -0.47 -5.80 -2.73
N ALA A 73 -0.27 -6.86 -1.96
CA ALA A 73 0.68 -7.92 -2.31
C ALA A 73 0.28 -8.68 -3.59
N MET A 74 1.21 -9.42 -4.17
CA MET A 74 1.00 -10.14 -5.42
C MET A 74 -0.24 -11.07 -5.40
N THR A 75 -0.80 -11.34 -6.58
CA THR A 75 -2.00 -12.18 -6.75
C THR A 75 -1.70 -13.37 -7.66
N VAL A 76 -2.49 -14.45 -7.59
CA VAL A 76 -2.26 -15.71 -8.36
C VAL A 76 -2.27 -15.55 -9.88
N ARG A 77 -2.86 -14.46 -10.37
CA ARG A 77 -2.97 -14.11 -11.79
C ARG A 77 -2.85 -12.60 -11.94
N ASP A 78 -2.24 -12.13 -13.02
CA ASP A 78 -2.12 -10.70 -13.32
C ASP A 78 -3.23 -10.16 -14.22
N TYR A 79 -4.32 -10.93 -14.40
CA TYR A 79 -5.53 -10.35 -14.96
C TYR A 79 -6.13 -9.44 -13.90
N ALA A 80 -6.10 -8.15 -14.16
CA ALA A 80 -7.29 -7.33 -14.10
C ALA A 80 -8.57 -8.08 -13.63
N ASP A 81 -9.18 -7.72 -12.49
CA ASP A 81 -10.55 -8.18 -12.08
C ASP A 81 -11.66 -7.88 -13.14
N GLN A 82 -11.30 -7.41 -14.33
CA GLN A 82 -11.88 -6.23 -14.96
C GLN A 82 -12.97 -6.50 -15.98
N VAL A 83 -13.52 -7.71 -16.01
CA VAL A 83 -14.63 -8.04 -16.91
C VAL A 83 -15.63 -9.01 -16.31
N ASP A 84 -15.49 -9.39 -15.03
CA ASP A 84 -16.51 -10.23 -14.41
C ASP A 84 -17.71 -9.36 -13.99
N PRO A 85 -18.88 -9.47 -14.67
CA PRO A 85 -20.08 -8.73 -14.28
C PRO A 85 -20.57 -9.11 -12.87
N ASN A 86 -20.04 -10.19 -12.29
CA ASN A 86 -20.37 -10.66 -10.95
C ASN A 86 -19.41 -10.13 -9.86
N LEU A 87 -18.47 -9.24 -10.19
CA LEU A 87 -17.57 -8.64 -9.20
C LEU A 87 -18.36 -7.93 -8.09
N SER A 88 -18.20 -8.41 -6.86
CA SER A 88 -18.83 -7.84 -5.67
C SER A 88 -17.79 -7.51 -4.61
N LEU A 89 -17.74 -6.26 -4.15
CA LEU A 89 -16.85 -5.82 -3.08
C LEU A 89 -17.14 -6.52 -1.74
N GLY A 90 -18.39 -6.98 -1.54
CA GLY A 90 -18.80 -7.72 -0.36
C GLY A 90 -18.50 -9.22 -0.40
N ASP A 91 -18.13 -9.78 -1.57
CA ASP A 91 -17.84 -11.19 -1.73
C ASP A 91 -16.46 -11.43 -2.34
N CYS A 92 -15.51 -11.84 -1.49
CA CYS A 92 -14.15 -12.15 -1.92
C CYS A 92 -14.04 -13.36 -2.86
N ALA A 93 -15.07 -14.20 -2.98
CA ALA A 93 -15.07 -15.30 -3.94
C ALA A 93 -15.13 -14.81 -5.39
N THR A 94 -15.74 -13.64 -5.60
CA THR A 94 -15.89 -12.97 -6.92
C THR A 94 -14.70 -12.10 -7.31
N GLN A 95 -13.70 -11.97 -6.42
CA GLN A 95 -12.56 -11.09 -6.60
C GLN A 95 -11.27 -11.90 -6.82
N ARG A 96 -10.27 -11.26 -7.43
CA ARG A 96 -8.91 -11.76 -7.52
C ARG A 96 -8.32 -11.97 -6.12
N LYS A 97 -7.71 -13.14 -5.94
CA LYS A 97 -7.16 -13.60 -4.67
C LYS A 97 -5.66 -13.38 -4.60
N LEU A 98 -5.15 -13.12 -3.40
CA LEU A 98 -3.72 -13.20 -3.11
C LEU A 98 -3.19 -14.61 -3.46
N SER A 99 -1.95 -14.69 -3.94
CA SER A 99 -1.30 -15.98 -4.14
C SER A 99 -0.82 -16.56 -2.82
N LYS A 100 -0.62 -17.88 -2.78
CA LYS A 100 -0.07 -18.51 -1.58
C LYS A 100 1.37 -18.03 -1.36
N GLU A 101 2.07 -17.83 -2.47
CA GLU A 101 3.45 -17.34 -2.53
C GLU A 101 3.54 -15.88 -2.10
N SER A 102 2.50 -15.07 -2.29
CA SER A 102 2.50 -13.64 -1.91
C SER A 102 2.20 -13.37 -0.45
N ILE A 103 1.87 -14.39 0.37
CA ILE A 103 1.57 -14.20 1.80
C ILE A 103 2.80 -13.69 2.57
N GLN A 104 4.02 -13.98 2.10
CA GLN A 104 5.24 -13.55 2.78
C GLN A 104 5.49 -12.04 2.64
N GLU A 105 5.19 -11.46 1.47
CA GLU A 105 5.40 -10.03 1.18
C GLU A 105 4.71 -9.09 2.20
N PRO A 106 3.41 -9.23 2.53
CA PRO A 106 2.78 -8.44 3.59
C PRO A 106 3.45 -8.63 4.96
N ARG A 107 3.88 -9.85 5.30
CA ARG A 107 4.51 -10.13 6.60
C ARG A 107 5.84 -9.40 6.71
N ASP A 108 6.62 -9.38 5.63
CA ASP A 108 7.89 -8.66 5.58
C ASP A 108 7.68 -7.15 5.70
N ILE A 109 6.63 -6.61 5.07
CA ILE A 109 6.22 -5.21 5.26
C ILE A 109 5.91 -4.93 6.74
N GLY A 110 5.09 -5.77 7.37
CA GLY A 110 4.75 -5.65 8.80
C GLY A 110 5.96 -5.70 9.72
N ALA A 111 6.86 -6.66 9.47
CA ALA A 111 8.11 -6.81 10.20
C ALA A 111 9.01 -5.59 10.02
N ALA A 112 9.12 -5.05 8.80
CA ALA A 112 9.91 -3.85 8.53
C ALA A 112 9.37 -2.62 9.29
N PHE A 113 8.04 -2.39 9.29
CA PHE A 113 7.43 -1.31 10.07
C PHE A 113 7.75 -1.44 11.56
N THR A 114 7.55 -2.64 12.12
CA THR A 114 7.80 -2.94 13.53
C THR A 114 9.27 -2.75 13.88
N ASN A 115 10.18 -3.34 13.12
CA ASN A 115 11.63 -3.28 13.35
C ASN A 115 12.20 -1.86 13.20
N LYS A 116 11.52 -1.00 12.43
CA LYS A 116 11.90 0.41 12.25
C LYS A 116 11.18 1.35 13.22
N GLY A 117 10.39 0.83 14.16
CA GLY A 117 9.68 1.64 15.16
C GLY A 117 8.48 2.42 14.62
N ILE A 118 8.05 2.15 13.39
CA ILE A 118 6.87 2.76 12.77
C ILE A 118 5.65 2.02 13.28
N THR A 119 5.23 2.39 14.49
CA THR A 119 4.13 1.75 15.23
C THR A 119 2.92 2.69 15.31
N ASP A 120 1.74 2.15 15.63
CA ASP A 120 0.48 2.88 15.80
C ASP A 120 -0.12 3.58 14.55
N SER A 121 0.38 3.30 13.35
CA SER A 121 -0.11 3.91 12.09
C SER A 121 -1.56 3.57 11.75
N THR A 122 -2.41 4.53 11.35
CA THR A 122 -3.76 4.32 10.78
C THR A 122 -3.71 3.61 9.45
N VAL A 123 -4.32 2.42 9.37
CA VAL A 123 -4.31 1.52 8.22
C VAL A 123 -5.65 1.62 7.50
N ILE A 124 -5.64 2.31 6.37
CA ILE A 124 -6.79 2.47 5.47
C ILE A 124 -6.53 1.62 4.22
N THR A 125 -7.52 0.87 3.76
CA THR A 125 -7.42 0.07 2.54
C THR A 125 -8.51 0.44 1.56
N SER A 126 -8.39 -0.03 0.31
CA SER A 126 -9.58 -0.16 -0.54
C SER A 126 -10.49 -1.27 -0.04
N GLU A 127 -11.70 -1.36 -0.61
CA GLU A 127 -12.68 -2.39 -0.27
C GLU A 127 -12.33 -3.76 -0.87
N TYR A 128 -11.40 -3.80 -1.82
CA TYR A 128 -10.95 -5.04 -2.44
C TYR A 128 -10.30 -6.01 -1.44
N CYS A 129 -10.62 -7.29 -1.55
CA CYS A 129 -10.16 -8.32 -0.62
C CYS A 129 -8.64 -8.44 -0.58
N ARG A 130 -7.98 -8.43 -1.75
CA ARG A 130 -6.51 -8.44 -1.83
C ARG A 130 -5.87 -7.29 -1.03
N ALA A 131 -6.51 -6.12 -0.97
CA ALA A 131 -5.98 -4.96 -0.25
C ALA A 131 -6.14 -5.11 1.26
N TRP A 132 -7.36 -5.34 1.76
CA TRP A 132 -7.57 -5.44 3.20
C TRP A 132 -6.94 -6.72 3.79
N GLN A 133 -6.84 -7.81 3.02
CA GLN A 133 -6.12 -9.02 3.43
C GLN A 133 -4.61 -8.78 3.53
N THR A 134 -4.03 -8.03 2.59
CA THR A 134 -2.61 -7.60 2.68
C THR A 134 -2.37 -6.82 3.97
N ALA A 135 -3.22 -5.82 4.26
CA ALA A 135 -3.12 -5.03 5.47
C ALA A 135 -3.31 -5.87 6.74
N ASN A 136 -4.23 -6.84 6.74
CA ASN A 136 -4.42 -7.74 7.86
C ASN A 136 -3.20 -8.65 8.10
N LEU A 137 -2.56 -9.14 7.03
CA LEU A 137 -1.33 -9.94 7.14
C LEU A 137 -0.13 -9.11 7.61
N ALA A 138 -0.04 -7.85 7.19
CA ALA A 138 1.07 -6.96 7.54
C ALA A 138 0.92 -6.35 8.95
N PHE A 139 -0.27 -5.89 9.31
CA PHE A 139 -0.50 -5.07 10.50
C PHE A 139 -1.46 -5.70 11.52
N GLY A 140 -2.04 -6.87 11.20
CA GLY A 140 -3.02 -7.56 12.05
C GLY A 140 -4.38 -6.87 12.15
N ARG A 141 -4.62 -5.80 11.39
CA ARG A 141 -5.84 -4.99 11.44
C ARG A 141 -6.04 -4.14 10.19
N VAL A 142 -7.27 -3.68 10.02
CA VAL A 142 -7.67 -2.61 9.09
C VAL A 142 -8.58 -1.67 9.86
N ASP A 143 -8.30 -0.37 9.82
CA ASP A 143 -9.07 0.63 10.55
C ASP A 143 -10.23 1.19 9.72
N ASP A 144 -10.03 1.29 8.41
CA ASP A 144 -11.05 1.75 7.48
C ASP A 144 -10.87 1.10 6.09
N LYS A 145 -11.99 0.74 5.46
CA LYS A 145 -12.05 0.32 4.05
C LYS A 145 -12.72 1.45 3.29
N HIS A 146 -11.93 2.24 2.56
CA HIS A 146 -12.42 3.46 1.96
C HIS A 146 -12.61 3.31 0.45
N SER A 147 -13.85 3.54 -0.01
CA SER A 147 -14.22 3.51 -1.43
C SER A 147 -13.44 4.47 -2.34
N ARG A 148 -12.85 5.54 -1.80
CA ARG A 148 -11.95 6.46 -2.54
C ARG A 148 -10.65 5.80 -2.98
N LEU A 149 -10.28 4.66 -2.38
CA LEU A 149 -9.16 3.83 -2.79
C LEU A 149 -9.59 2.69 -3.72
N ASN A 150 -10.87 2.62 -4.13
CA ASN A 150 -11.31 1.64 -5.12
C ASN A 150 -10.96 2.15 -6.53
N PHE A 151 -9.72 1.90 -6.93
CA PHE A 151 -9.30 2.15 -8.30
C PHE A 151 -10.13 1.32 -9.27
N LEU A 152 -10.50 1.96 -10.37
CA LEU A 152 -11.34 1.31 -11.36
C LEU A 152 -10.58 0.16 -12.01
N PRO A 153 -11.33 -0.91 -12.33
CA PRO A 153 -10.78 -2.07 -12.98
C PRO A 153 -10.55 -1.75 -14.47
N TYR A 154 -9.59 -0.90 -14.83
CA TYR A 154 -9.14 -0.72 -16.21
C TYR A 154 -7.61 -0.87 -16.30
N GLU A 155 -7.10 -1.46 -17.37
CA GLU A 155 -5.66 -1.52 -17.67
C GLU A 155 -5.20 -0.17 -18.22
N ASP A 156 -5.97 0.37 -19.17
CA ASP A 156 -5.77 1.69 -19.75
C ASP A 156 -6.68 2.73 -19.12
N TYR A 157 -6.07 3.78 -18.58
CA TYR A 157 -6.79 4.92 -18.02
C TYR A 157 -6.84 6.04 -19.06
N THR A 158 -8.04 6.52 -19.37
CA THR A 158 -8.20 7.80 -20.06
C THR A 158 -7.80 8.95 -19.13
N ASP A 159 -7.47 10.10 -19.70
CA ASP A 159 -7.14 11.31 -18.91
C ASP A 159 -8.26 11.67 -17.91
N ASP A 160 -9.52 11.46 -18.29
CA ASP A 160 -10.67 11.66 -17.41
C ASP A 160 -10.70 10.67 -16.23
N LEU A 161 -10.33 9.40 -16.46
CA LEU A 161 -10.21 8.39 -15.41
C LEU A 161 -9.04 8.69 -14.47
N VAL A 162 -7.91 9.17 -15.00
CA VAL A 162 -6.78 9.64 -14.19
C VAL A 162 -7.19 10.84 -13.35
N ALA A 163 -7.87 11.83 -13.94
CA ALA A 163 -8.33 13.02 -13.24
C ALA A 163 -9.37 12.68 -12.15
N LEU A 164 -10.29 11.75 -12.44
CA LEU A 164 -11.26 11.24 -11.48
C LEU A 164 -10.57 10.58 -10.28
N THR A 165 -9.66 9.64 -10.57
CA THR A 165 -8.90 8.92 -9.54
C THR A 165 -8.07 9.88 -8.69
N THR A 166 -7.42 10.86 -9.33
CA THR A 166 -6.68 11.92 -8.64
C THR A 166 -7.58 12.66 -7.66
N ARG A 167 -8.75 13.14 -8.10
CA ARG A 167 -9.72 13.83 -7.22
C ARG A 167 -10.19 12.96 -6.04
N GLN A 168 -10.32 11.65 -6.24
CA GLN A 168 -10.73 10.71 -5.18
C GLN A 168 -9.63 10.50 -4.14
N VAL A 169 -8.38 10.31 -4.58
CA VAL A 169 -7.27 9.90 -3.71
C VAL A 169 -6.59 11.10 -3.06
N THR A 170 -6.53 12.26 -3.72
CA THR A 170 -5.83 13.46 -3.21
C THR A 170 -6.18 13.78 -1.76
N PRO A 171 -7.46 13.84 -1.32
CA PRO A 171 -7.78 14.14 0.07
C PRO A 171 -7.19 13.15 1.09
N LEU A 172 -6.97 11.89 0.71
CA LEU A 172 -6.41 10.86 1.60
C LEU A 172 -4.88 10.94 1.72
N VAL A 173 -4.21 11.49 0.70
CA VAL A 173 -2.74 11.54 0.64
C VAL A 173 -2.14 12.92 0.90
N THR A 174 -2.95 13.98 0.84
CA THR A 174 -2.50 15.36 1.11
C THR A 174 -2.96 15.91 2.45
N THR A 175 -4.02 15.35 3.06
CA THR A 175 -4.43 15.76 4.41
C THR A 175 -3.37 15.31 5.40
N PRO A 176 -2.70 16.24 6.11
CA PRO A 176 -1.71 15.86 7.11
C PRO A 176 -2.36 14.96 8.16
N PRO A 177 -1.78 13.79 8.48
CA PRO A 177 -2.25 13.01 9.60
C PRO A 177 -2.27 13.87 10.87
N PRO A 178 -3.34 13.79 11.69
CA PRO A 178 -3.40 14.55 12.93
C PRO A 178 -2.20 14.20 13.83
N PRO A 179 -1.69 15.15 14.64
CA PRO A 179 -0.66 14.87 15.64
C PRO A 179 -1.08 13.70 16.54
N GLY A 180 -0.13 12.83 16.86
CA GLY A 180 -0.38 11.50 17.43
C GLY A 180 -1.35 11.51 18.61
N HIS A 181 -2.43 10.76 18.46
CA HIS A 181 -2.88 9.73 19.38
C HIS A 181 -3.83 8.85 18.60
N ARG A 182 -3.42 7.61 18.33
CA ARG A 182 -4.43 6.61 18.06
C ARG A 182 -4.99 6.17 19.40
N LEU A 183 -6.32 6.18 19.48
CA LEU A 183 -7.08 5.54 20.53
C LEU A 183 -6.52 4.15 20.74
N ARG A 184 -5.93 3.88 21.92
CA ARG A 184 -5.92 2.52 22.47
C ARG A 184 -7.32 1.97 22.25
N GLY A 185 -7.41 0.77 21.65
CA GLY A 185 -8.64 0.18 21.19
C GLY A 185 -9.82 0.59 22.05
N GLN A 186 -10.88 1.13 21.42
CA GLN A 186 -12.15 1.20 22.11
C GLN A 186 -12.39 -0.20 22.67
N ALA A 187 -12.42 -0.22 24.00
CA ALA A 187 -12.48 -1.42 24.79
C ALA A 187 -13.52 -2.36 24.18
N ARG A 188 -13.17 -3.65 24.16
CA ARG A 188 -14.16 -4.70 24.34
C ARG A 188 -15.13 -4.21 25.41
N ARG A 189 -16.33 -3.77 25.02
CA ARG A 189 -17.39 -3.52 25.99
C ARG A 189 -17.99 -4.88 26.36
N PRO A 190 -18.37 -5.05 27.64
CA PRO A 190 -18.73 -6.34 28.22
C PRO A 190 -19.89 -7.02 27.51
#